data_AF-A0A6I6RZP2-F1
#
_entry.id   AF-A0A6I6RZP2-F1
#
_cell.length_a   1.000
_cell.length_b   1.000
_cell.length_c   1.000
_cell.angle_alpha   90.00
_cell.angle_beta   90.00
_cell.angle_gamma   90.00
#
_symmetry.space_group_name_H-M   'P 1'
#
loop_
_entity.id
_entity.type
_entity.pdbx_description
1 polymer ?
#
loop_
_entity_poly.entity_id
_entity_poly.type
_entity_poly.pdbx_seq_one_letter_code
_entity_poly.pdbx_strand_id
1 'polypeptide(L)' 'MRPSAPRALQRAAELTRNNRFVEAMAVAEPVILAADPDESQEIAQWLTEHADDFVREPEAR' A
#
# COMPACT_ATOMS: atom_id res chain seq x y z
N MET A 1 7.83 -0.88 -12.41
CA MET A 1 6.99 0.01 -11.58
C MET A 1 7.68 1.35 -11.42
N ARG A 2 6.95 2.49 -11.46
CA ARG A 2 7.57 3.79 -11.19
C ARG A 2 8.13 3.83 -9.76
N PRO A 3 9.31 4.44 -9.50
CA PRO A 3 9.92 4.45 -8.17
C PRO A 3 9.07 5.05 -7.06
N SER A 4 8.07 5.88 -7.40
CA SER A 4 7.16 6.50 -6.45
C SER A 4 6.09 5.55 -5.92
N ALA A 5 5.69 4.53 -6.70
CA ALA A 5 4.58 3.66 -6.34
C ALA A 5 4.90 2.75 -5.13
N PRO A 6 6.05 2.05 -5.04
CA PRO A 6 6.38 1.26 -3.86
C PRO A 6 6.42 2.09 -2.58
N ARG A 7 6.95 3.33 -2.67
CA ARG A 7 7.04 4.25 -1.52
C ARG A 7 5.65 4.68 -1.02
N ALA A 8 4.74 4.97 -1.95
CA ALA A 8 3.37 5.33 -1.60
C ALA A 8 2.63 4.15 -0.96
N LEU A 9 2.77 2.95 -1.52
CA LEU A 9 2.13 1.75 -0.99
C LEU A 9 2.68 1.35 0.39
N GLN A 10 4.01 1.41 0.59
CA GLN A 10 4.62 1.19 1.90
C GLN A 10 4.13 2.21 2.93
N ARG A 11 4.02 3.49 2.55
CA ARG A 11 3.47 4.52 3.42
C ARG A 11 2.00 4.27 3.76
N ALA A 12 1.21 3.80 2.80
CA ALA A 12 -0.18 3.42 3.03
C ALA A 12 -0.30 2.22 3.98
N ALA A 13 0.59 1.24 3.88
CA ALA A 13 0.66 0.11 4.81
C ALA A 13 0.94 0.57 6.25
N GLU A 14 1.95 1.43 6.45
CA GLU A 14 2.25 2.03 7.76
C GLU A 14 1.06 2.79 8.34
N LEU A 15 0.39 3.61 7.53
CA LEU A 15 -0.78 4.37 7.96
C LEU A 15 -1.94 3.44 8.32
N THR A 16 -2.17 2.39 7.55
CA THR A 16 -3.21 1.39 7.81
C THR A 16 -2.95 0.67 9.14
N ARG A 17 -1.72 0.23 9.38
CA ARG A 17 -1.29 -0.41 10.64
C ARG A 17 -1.50 0.49 11.87
N ASN A 18 -1.44 1.81 11.68
CA ASN A 18 -1.67 2.81 12.71
C ASN A 18 -3.12 3.34 12.78
N ASN A 19 -4.09 2.63 12.18
CA ASN A 19 -5.51 3.02 12.14
C ASN A 19 -5.78 4.38 11.44
N ARG A 20 -4.92 4.80 10.50
CA ARG A 20 -5.06 6.04 9.72
C ARG A 20 -5.51 5.76 8.29
N PHE A 21 -6.59 5.00 8.14
CA PHE A 21 -7.05 4.49 6.84
C PHE A 21 -7.33 5.58 5.78
N VAL A 22 -7.96 6.68 6.17
CA VAL A 22 -8.27 7.78 5.23
C VAL A 22 -6.99 8.37 4.62
N GLU A 23 -5.94 8.50 5.43
CA GLU A 23 -4.65 8.99 4.95
C GLU A 23 -3.91 7.96 4.11
N ALA A 24 -4.04 6.68 4.44
CA ALA A 24 -3.51 5.60 3.61
C ALA A 24 -4.13 5.64 2.20
N MET A 25 -5.45 5.83 2.10
CA MET A 25 -6.15 5.98 0.82
C MET A 25 -5.70 7.23 0.06
N ALA A 26 -5.56 8.37 0.74
CA ALA A 26 -5.08 9.60 0.11
C ALA A 26 -3.68 9.48 -0.52
N VAL A 27 -2.85 8.57 -0.01
CA VAL A 27 -1.51 8.29 -0.54
C VAL A 27 -1.54 7.21 -1.64
N ALA A 28 -2.32 6.14 -1.46
CA ALA A 28 -2.32 4.99 -2.37
C ALA A 28 -3.20 5.19 -3.62
N GLU A 29 -4.38 5.81 -3.48
CA GLU A 29 -5.36 5.92 -4.56
C GLU A 29 -4.79 6.60 -5.82
N PRO A 30 -4.07 7.74 -5.75
CA PRO A 30 -3.54 8.38 -6.94
C PRO A 30 -2.55 7.50 -7.71
N VAL A 31 -1.80 6.66 -7.00
CA VAL A 31 -0.84 5.71 -7.60
C VAL A 31 -1.58 4.57 -8.29
N ILE A 32 -2.61 4.02 -7.64
CA ILE A 32 -3.41 2.93 -8.21
C ILE A 32 -4.18 3.40 -9.45
N LEU A 33 -4.80 4.59 -9.40
CA LEU A 33 -5.61 5.11 -10.51
C LEU A 33 -4.77 5.62 -11.69
N ALA A 34 -3.52 6.01 -11.46
CA ALA A 34 -2.63 6.50 -12.52
C ALA A 34 -1.77 5.40 -13.17
N ALA A 35 -1.95 4.14 -12.76
CA ALA A 35 -1.18 3.01 -13.28
C ALA A 35 -1.67 2.61 -14.68
N ASP A 36 -0.73 2.34 -15.57
CA ASP A 36 -1.01 1.64 -16.83
C ASP A 36 -1.21 0.13 -16.56
N PRO A 37 -1.58 -0.69 -17.58
CA PRO A 37 -1.83 -2.12 -17.36
C PRO A 37 -0.63 -2.89 -16.79
N ASP A 38 0.59 -2.58 -17.22
CA ASP A 38 1.80 -3.28 -16.75
C ASP A 38 2.09 -2.89 -15.29
N GLU A 39 2.02 -1.59 -14.98
CA GLU A 39 2.20 -1.10 -13.62
C GLU A 39 1.10 -1.58 -12.66
N SER A 40 -0.13 -1.74 -13.16
CA SER A 40 -1.24 -2.30 -12.38
C SER A 40 -0.95 -3.74 -11.94
N GLN A 41 -0.35 -4.55 -12.82
CA GLN A 41 0.05 -5.92 -12.51
C GLN A 41 1.16 -5.95 -11.45
N GLU A 42 2.16 -5.07 -11.58
CA GLU A 42 3.25 -4.96 -10.60
C GLU A 42 2.74 -4.47 -9.23
N ILE A 43 1.79 -3.52 -9.20
CA ILE A 43 1.14 -3.05 -7.97
C ILE A 43 0.36 -4.19 -7.31
N ALA A 44 -0.40 -4.97 -8.08
CA ALA A 44 -1.15 -6.11 -7.55
C ALA A 44 -0.22 -7.19 -6.97
N GLN A 45 0.89 -7.47 -7.64
CA GLN A 45 1.92 -8.38 -7.12
C GLN A 45 2.50 -7.85 -5.81
N TRP A 46 2.91 -6.58 -5.78
CA TRP A 46 3.49 -5.96 -4.60
C TRP A 46 2.53 -6.02 -3.40
N LEU A 47 1.25 -5.67 -3.60
CA LEU A 47 0.22 -5.72 -2.56
C LEU A 47 0.01 -7.15 -2.02
N THR A 48 0.11 -8.16 -2.88
CA THR A 48 0.01 -9.57 -2.49
C THR A 48 1.21 -9.98 -1.63
N GLU A 49 2.41 -9.59 -2.03
CA GLU A 49 3.65 -9.92 -1.32
C GLU A 49 3.77 -9.20 0.04
N HIS A 50 3.11 -8.06 0.21
CA HIS A 50 3.22 -7.19 1.39
C HIS A 50 1.91 -7.07 2.18
N ALA A 51 0.98 -8.02 2.03
CA ALA A 51 -0.31 -7.96 2.70
C ALA A 51 -0.18 -7.84 4.24
N ASP A 52 0.81 -8.53 4.82
CA ASP A 52 1.09 -8.50 6.26
C ASP A 52 1.58 -7.12 6.75
N ASP A 53 2.07 -6.25 5.86
CA ASP A 53 2.50 -4.90 6.21
C ASP A 53 1.33 -3.98 6.61
N PHE A 54 0.12 -4.30 6.16
CA PHE A 54 -1.10 -3.55 6.48
C PHE A 54 -1.73 -3.96 7.81
N VAL A 55 -1.36 -5.13 8.34
CA VAL A 55 -1.94 -5.69 9.56
C VAL A 55 -1.09 -5.25 10.76
N ARG A 56 -1.75 -4.80 11.83
CA ARG A 56 -1.10 -4.60 13.13
C ARG A 56 -0.92 -5.96 13.77
N GLU A 57 0.30 -6.29 14.19
CA GLU A 57 0.51 -7.50 15.00
C GLU A 57 -0.40 -7.44 16.23
N PRO A 58 -1.11 -8.53 16.58
CA PRO A 58 -1.86 -8.58 17.81
C PRO A 58 -0.89 -8.33 18.97
N GLU A 59 -1.20 -7.36 19.83
CA GLU A 59 -0.43 -7.16 21.07
C GLU A 59 -0.45 -8.49 21.84
N ALA A 60 0.72 -9.13 21.96
CA ALA A 60 0.87 -10.31 22.80
C ALA A 60 0.49 -9.91 24.23
N ARG A 61 -0.62 -10.47 24.70
CA ARG A 61 -1.26 -10.11 25.97
C ARG A 61 -0.69 -10.91 27.13
#